data_AF-A0A401ITZ5-F1
#
_entry.id   AF-A0A401ITZ5-F1
#
_cell.length_a   1.000
_cell.length_b   1.000
_cell.length_c   1.000
_cell.angle_alpha   90.00
_cell.angle_beta   90.00
_cell.angle_gamma   90.00
#
_symmetry.space_group_name_H-M   'P 1'
#
loop_
_entity.id
_entity.type
_entity.pdbx_description
1 polymer ?
#
loop_
_entity_poly.entity_id
_entity_poly.type
_entity_poly.pdbx_seq_one_letter_code
_entity_poly.pdbx_strand_id
1 'polypeptide(L)'
;MKNVVKFRNAELVAIGNFLGNLNLKNMASLGRSKLIKLIVAKNADYQSDLNVIRDQFFEKNEDGEFKTEKGGQKLIYKNVSDRKEADQQFKNISDDVAVISITEYSNKFKKLYEALQNYEGEFSNQDALLYELVMDAFDKCFKDGKEE
;
A
#
# COMPACT_ATOMS: atom_id res chain seq x y z
N MET A 1 -8.79 2.72 22.54
CA MET A 1 -8.42 3.52 21.35
C MET A 1 -8.33 2.61 20.13
N LYS A 2 -8.71 3.09 18.95
CA LYS A 2 -8.56 2.36 17.68
C LYS A 2 -7.17 2.66 17.12
N ASN A 3 -6.31 1.66 17.06
CA ASN A 3 -4.97 1.80 16.53
C ASN A 3 -5.01 1.62 15.01
N VAL A 4 -4.51 2.61 14.27
CA VAL A 4 -4.49 2.60 12.81
C VAL A 4 -3.14 3.07 12.28
N VAL A 5 -2.71 2.45 11.18
CA VAL A 5 -1.61 2.95 10.34
C VAL A 5 -2.19 3.41 9.01
N LYS A 6 -1.57 4.42 8.41
CA LYS A 6 -2.05 5.09 7.19
C LYS A 6 -0.94 5.15 6.15
N PHE A 7 -1.23 4.73 4.93
CA PHE A 7 -0.31 4.76 3.79
C PHE A 7 -1.05 5.22 2.54
N ARG A 8 -0.37 5.79 1.54
CA ARG A 8 -1.01 6.02 0.25
C ARG A 8 -1.20 4.68 -0.48
N ASN A 9 -2.26 4.58 -1.28
CA ASN A 9 -2.52 3.39 -2.09
C ASN A 9 -1.33 3.02 -2.98
N ALA A 10 -0.68 4.01 -3.59
CA ALA A 10 0.51 3.82 -4.42
C ALA A 10 1.72 3.22 -3.67
N GLU A 11 1.77 3.32 -2.35
CA GLU A 11 2.90 2.86 -1.53
C GLU A 11 2.74 1.41 -1.06
N LEU A 12 1.51 0.88 -1.07
CA LEU A 12 1.17 -0.39 -0.43
C LEU A 12 2.04 -1.57 -0.89
N VAL A 13 2.22 -1.73 -2.20
CA VAL A 13 3.03 -2.83 -2.76
C VAL A 13 4.49 -2.71 -2.34
N ALA A 14 5.06 -1.51 -2.42
CA ALA A 14 6.46 -1.27 -2.06
C ALA A 14 6.70 -1.54 -0.58
N ILE A 15 5.81 -1.06 0.30
CA ILE A 15 5.87 -1.33 1.75
C ILE A 15 5.74 -2.82 2.04
N GLY A 16 4.79 -3.52 1.39
CA GLY A 16 4.61 -4.96 1.56
C GLY A 16 5.86 -5.76 1.20
N ASN A 17 6.50 -5.41 0.08
CA ASN A 17 7.75 -6.03 -0.38
C ASN A 17 8.92 -5.75 0.56
N PHE A 18 9.10 -4.48 0.95
CA PHE A 18 10.11 -4.09 1.94
C PHE A 18 9.98 -4.89 3.22
N LEU A 19 8.77 -4.94 3.81
CA LEU A 19 8.51 -5.73 5.00
C LEU A 19 8.86 -7.21 4.77
N GLY A 20 8.51 -7.77 3.61
CA GLY A 20 8.80 -9.15 3.24
C GLY A 20 10.29 -9.51 3.26
N ASN A 21 11.17 -8.55 2.99
CA ASN A 21 12.62 -8.74 2.95
C ASN A 21 13.29 -8.70 4.33
N LEU A 22 12.58 -8.28 5.39
CA LEU A 22 13.16 -8.14 6.73
C LEU A 22 13.32 -9.48 7.43
N ASN A 23 14.51 -9.74 7.98
CA ASN A 23 14.77 -10.93 8.77
C ASN A 23 14.41 -10.69 10.24
N LEU A 24 13.17 -11.03 10.63
CA LEU A 24 12.64 -10.85 11.98
C LEU A 24 12.38 -12.18 12.68
N LYS A 25 12.49 -12.19 14.01
CA LYS A 25 12.26 -13.39 14.85
C LYS A 25 10.99 -13.25 15.69
N ASN A 26 10.49 -14.40 16.17
CA ASN A 26 9.45 -14.49 17.20
C ASN A 26 8.19 -13.65 16.88
N MET A 27 7.62 -12.95 17.87
CA MET A 27 6.39 -12.17 17.68
C MET A 27 6.52 -11.04 16.64
N ALA A 28 7.71 -10.49 16.42
CA ALA A 28 7.92 -9.47 15.41
C ALA A 28 7.69 -10.02 13.99
N SER A 29 8.13 -11.26 13.72
CA SER A 29 7.87 -11.90 12.42
C SER A 29 6.37 -12.14 12.18
N LEU A 30 5.63 -12.49 13.23
CA LEU A 30 4.17 -12.62 13.17
C LEU A 30 3.49 -11.27 12.93
N GLY A 31 3.96 -10.20 13.58
CA GLY A 31 3.49 -8.83 13.35
C GLY A 31 3.71 -8.40 11.90
N ARG A 32 4.91 -8.63 11.36
CA ARG A 32 5.26 -8.35 9.95
C ARG A 32 4.33 -9.10 8.99
N SER A 33 4.22 -10.40 9.14
CA SER A 33 3.36 -11.23 8.28
C SER A 33 1.89 -10.80 8.34
N LYS A 34 1.42 -10.33 9.50
CA LYS A 34 0.06 -9.81 9.64
C LYS A 34 -0.10 -8.45 8.97
N LEU A 35 0.88 -7.54 9.10
CA LEU A 35 0.85 -6.25 8.41
C LEU A 35 0.79 -6.43 6.90
N ILE A 36 1.66 -7.30 6.36
CA ILE A 36 1.68 -7.62 4.92
C ILE A 36 0.30 -8.12 4.45
N LYS A 37 -0.36 -9.01 5.21
CA LYS A 37 -1.70 -9.49 4.85
C LYS A 37 -2.75 -8.37 4.81
N LEU A 38 -2.70 -7.44 5.76
CA LEU A 38 -3.62 -6.30 5.78
C LEU A 38 -3.34 -5.32 4.63
N ILE A 39 -2.07 -5.09 4.31
CA ILE A 39 -1.63 -4.30 3.15
C ILE A 39 -2.10 -4.95 1.85
N VAL A 40 -1.95 -6.27 1.70
CA VAL A 40 -2.43 -7.01 0.51
C VAL A 40 -3.94 -6.87 0.35
N ALA A 41 -4.71 -6.96 1.44
CA ALA A 41 -6.15 -6.75 1.39
C ALA A 41 -6.49 -5.32 0.94
N LYS A 42 -5.82 -4.29 1.48
CA LYS A 42 -6.00 -2.90 1.03
C LYS A 42 -5.57 -2.65 -0.40
N ASN A 43 -4.50 -3.31 -0.85
CA ASN A 43 -4.09 -3.24 -2.24
C ASN A 43 -5.11 -3.91 -3.16
N ALA A 44 -5.77 -4.99 -2.72
CA ALA A 44 -6.84 -5.61 -3.50
C ALA A 44 -8.05 -4.67 -3.66
N ASP A 45 -8.46 -3.97 -2.59
CA ASP A 45 -9.48 -2.91 -2.65
C ASP A 45 -9.06 -1.84 -3.69
N TYR A 46 -7.84 -1.33 -3.57
CA TYR A 46 -7.29 -0.34 -4.49
C TYR A 46 -7.26 -0.81 -5.96
N GLN A 47 -6.84 -2.06 -6.23
CA GLN A 47 -6.86 -2.61 -7.58
C GLN A 47 -8.28 -2.76 -8.13
N SER A 48 -9.25 -3.09 -7.29
CA SER A 48 -10.67 -3.13 -7.67
C SER A 48 -11.14 -1.76 -8.12
N ASP A 49 -10.85 -0.72 -7.35
CA ASP A 49 -11.26 0.64 -7.69
C ASP A 49 -10.53 1.17 -8.94
N LEU A 50 -9.25 0.83 -9.12
CA LEU A 50 -8.53 1.11 -10.37
C LEU A 50 -9.20 0.46 -11.58
N ASN A 51 -9.73 -0.76 -11.43
CA ASN A 51 -10.45 -1.44 -12.51
C ASN A 51 -11.76 -0.73 -12.83
N VAL A 52 -12.47 -0.20 -11.84
CA VAL A 52 -13.67 0.64 -12.06
C VAL A 52 -13.32 1.88 -12.89
N ILE A 53 -12.20 2.56 -12.58
CA ILE A 53 -11.74 3.71 -13.37
C ILE A 53 -11.33 3.26 -14.78
N ARG A 54 -10.59 2.15 -14.92
CA ARG A 54 -10.21 1.62 -16.24
C ARG A 54 -11.44 1.31 -17.09
N ASP A 55 -12.47 0.74 -16.49
CA ASP A 55 -13.74 0.40 -17.14
C ASP A 55 -14.49 1.64 -17.63
N GLN A 56 -14.28 2.81 -17.03
CA GLN A 56 -14.86 4.06 -17.52
C GLN A 56 -14.16 4.54 -18.79
N PHE A 57 -12.83 4.52 -18.81
CA PHE A 57 -12.04 5.22 -19.83
C PHE A 57 -11.47 4.36 -20.97
N PHE A 58 -11.33 3.05 -20.80
CA PHE A 58 -10.66 2.19 -21.79
C PHE A 58 -11.59 1.21 -22.49
N GLU A 59 -11.28 0.91 -23.75
CA GLU A 59 -12.00 -0.09 -24.53
C GLU A 59 -11.69 -1.51 -24.05
N LYS A 60 -12.71 -2.37 -24.13
CA LYS A 60 -12.57 -3.83 -23.96
C LYS A 60 -12.82 -4.56 -25.29
N ASN A 61 -12.15 -5.69 -25.49
CA ASN A 61 -12.43 -6.62 -26.57
C ASN A 61 -13.69 -7.45 -26.28
N GLU A 62 -14.06 -8.33 -27.20
CA GLU A 62 -15.24 -9.20 -27.08
C GLU A 62 -15.14 -10.18 -25.90
N ASP A 63 -13.92 -10.52 -25.48
CA ASP A 63 -13.62 -11.39 -24.33
C ASP A 63 -13.67 -10.63 -22.97
N GLY A 64 -13.91 -9.32 -22.99
CA GLY A 64 -13.98 -8.47 -21.80
C GLY A 64 -12.61 -8.00 -21.28
N GLU A 65 -11.53 -8.23 -22.02
CA GLU A 65 -10.18 -7.78 -21.71
C GLU A 65 -9.90 -6.39 -22.31
N PHE A 66 -9.07 -5.57 -21.66
CA PHE A 66 -8.76 -4.23 -22.17
C PHE A 66 -7.95 -4.29 -23.47
N LYS A 67 -8.38 -3.55 -24.50
CA LYS A 67 -7.65 -3.45 -25.76
C LYS A 67 -6.36 -2.66 -25.57
N THR A 68 -5.32 -3.07 -26.30
CA THR A 68 -4.02 -2.40 -26.30
C THR A 68 -3.66 -1.85 -27.69
N GLU A 69 -2.89 -0.75 -27.71
CA GLU A 69 -2.26 -0.23 -28.92
C GLU A 69 -1.31 -1.28 -29.52
N LYS A 70 -1.00 -1.10 -30.81
CA LYS A 70 -0.09 -1.97 -31.55
C LYS A 70 1.28 -2.01 -30.85
N GLY A 71 1.61 -3.15 -30.25
CA GLY A 71 2.80 -3.31 -29.40
C GLY A 71 2.50 -3.64 -27.93
N GLY A 72 1.23 -3.67 -27.51
CA GLY A 72 0.77 -4.27 -26.26
C GLY A 72 1.00 -3.46 -24.98
N GLN A 73 1.60 -2.27 -25.06
CA GLN A 73 2.05 -1.53 -23.87
C GLN A 73 1.05 -0.49 -23.36
N LYS A 74 0.10 -0.01 -24.18
CA LYS A 74 -0.82 1.06 -23.82
C LYS A 74 -2.26 0.66 -24.06
N LEU A 75 -3.14 0.98 -23.13
CA LEU A 75 -4.57 0.73 -23.28
C LEU A 75 -5.19 1.74 -24.26
N ILE A 76 -6.18 1.30 -25.03
CA ILE A 76 -6.91 2.17 -25.97
C ILE A 76 -8.04 2.87 -25.22
N TYR A 77 -8.05 4.21 -25.24
CA TYR A 77 -9.12 5.02 -24.67
C TYR A 77 -10.40 4.90 -25.51
N LYS A 78 -11.55 4.83 -24.85
CA LYS A 78 -12.86 4.95 -25.52
C LYS A 78 -13.03 6.31 -26.21
N ASN A 79 -12.48 7.35 -25.58
CA ASN A 79 -12.45 8.71 -26.11
C ASN A 79 -11.15 9.41 -25.71
N VAL A 80 -10.41 9.90 -26.71
CA VAL A 80 -9.08 10.51 -26.51
C VAL A 80 -9.15 11.82 -25.73
N SER A 81 -10.28 12.55 -25.78
CA SER A 81 -10.44 13.80 -25.03
C SER A 81 -10.43 13.61 -23.52
N ASP A 82 -10.75 12.40 -23.05
CA ASP A 82 -10.98 12.11 -21.63
C ASP A 82 -9.68 11.73 -20.92
N ARG A 83 -8.57 11.66 -21.66
CA ARG A 83 -7.25 11.27 -21.13
C ARG A 83 -6.84 12.09 -19.91
N LYS A 84 -7.05 13.41 -19.95
CA LYS A 84 -6.70 14.29 -18.83
C LYS A 84 -7.55 13.99 -17.59
N GLU A 85 -8.82 13.67 -17.77
CA GLU A 85 -9.71 13.30 -16.68
C GLU A 85 -9.31 11.93 -16.11
N ALA A 86 -9.06 10.95 -16.96
CA ALA A 86 -8.59 9.63 -16.56
C ALA A 86 -7.29 9.73 -15.75
N ASP A 87 -6.29 10.47 -16.24
CA ASP A 87 -5.02 10.66 -15.55
C ASP A 87 -5.22 11.31 -14.17
N GLN A 88 -6.15 12.26 -14.06
CA GLN A 88 -6.50 12.89 -12.78
C GLN A 88 -7.18 11.91 -11.82
N GLN A 89 -8.11 11.09 -12.30
CA GLN A 89 -8.78 10.08 -11.46
C GLN A 89 -7.79 9.02 -10.97
N PHE A 90 -6.92 8.51 -11.86
CA PHE A 90 -5.86 7.56 -11.49
C PHE A 90 -4.91 8.15 -10.45
N LYS A 91 -4.53 9.43 -10.61
CA LYS A 91 -3.69 10.11 -9.64
C LYS A 91 -4.40 10.24 -8.28
N ASN A 92 -5.65 10.68 -8.26
CA ASN A 92 -6.41 10.85 -7.03
C ASN A 92 -6.46 9.54 -6.24
N ILE A 93 -6.83 8.45 -6.89
CA ILE A 93 -6.94 7.16 -6.19
C ILE A 93 -5.59 6.58 -5.77
N SER A 94 -4.51 6.91 -6.50
CA SER A 94 -3.15 6.54 -6.13
C SER A 94 -2.69 7.27 -4.87
N ASP A 95 -3.08 8.54 -4.74
CA ASP A 95 -2.74 9.41 -3.60
C ASP A 95 -3.69 9.23 -2.41
N ASP A 96 -4.83 8.55 -2.60
CA ASP A 96 -5.77 8.23 -1.52
C ASP A 96 -5.12 7.39 -0.41
N VAL A 97 -5.58 7.64 0.82
CA VAL A 97 -4.99 7.06 2.04
C VAL A 97 -5.70 5.77 2.44
N ALA A 98 -4.98 4.66 2.35
CA ALA A 98 -5.38 3.39 2.93
C ALA A 98 -5.25 3.44 4.46
N VAL A 99 -6.36 3.28 5.17
CA VAL A 99 -6.40 3.17 6.63
C VAL A 99 -6.46 1.70 7.04
N ILE A 100 -5.45 1.23 7.76
CA ILE A 100 -5.34 -0.15 8.22
C ILE A 100 -5.51 -0.19 9.73
N SER A 101 -6.54 -0.88 10.22
CA SER A 101 -6.71 -1.10 11.66
C SER A 101 -5.80 -2.21 12.15
N ILE A 102 -5.05 -1.91 13.21
CA ILE A 102 -4.11 -2.83 13.84
C ILE A 102 -4.49 -3.17 15.30
N THR A 103 -5.64 -2.68 15.76
CA THR A 103 -6.14 -2.82 17.15
C THR A 103 -6.17 -4.28 17.62
N GLU A 104 -6.71 -5.20 16.82
CA GLU A 104 -6.87 -6.62 17.18
C GLU A 104 -5.56 -7.35 17.44
N TYR A 105 -4.44 -6.85 16.90
CA TYR A 105 -3.13 -7.48 17.03
C TYR A 105 -2.10 -6.51 17.60
N SER A 106 -2.56 -5.54 18.40
CA SER A 106 -1.76 -4.45 18.96
C SER A 106 -0.43 -4.93 19.57
N ASN A 107 -0.45 -6.03 20.34
CA ASN A 107 0.76 -6.61 20.92
C ASN A 107 1.77 -7.08 19.87
N LYS A 108 1.32 -7.71 18.78
CA LYS A 108 2.21 -8.18 17.69
C LYS A 108 2.80 -7.00 16.93
N PHE A 109 2.00 -5.98 16.67
CA PHE A 109 2.47 -4.78 15.97
C PHE A 109 3.40 -3.92 16.84
N LYS A 110 3.15 -3.85 18.15
CA LYS A 110 4.09 -3.23 19.09
C LYS A 110 5.44 -3.96 19.08
N LYS A 111 5.43 -5.30 19.07
CA LYS A 111 6.67 -6.10 18.97
C LYS A 111 7.37 -5.94 17.62
N LEU A 112 6.62 -5.80 16.53
CA LEU A 112 7.20 -5.46 15.23
C LEU A 112 7.87 -4.08 15.28
N TYR A 113 7.16 -3.06 15.77
CA TYR A 113 7.68 -1.71 15.90
C TYR A 113 8.96 -1.64 16.75
N GLU A 114 8.96 -2.27 17.93
CA GLU A 114 10.15 -2.38 18.79
C GLU A 114 11.32 -3.09 18.06
N ALA A 115 11.03 -4.12 17.26
CA ALA A 115 12.07 -4.83 16.50
C ALA A 115 12.62 -4.00 15.33
N LEU A 116 11.80 -3.17 14.69
CA LEU A 116 12.23 -2.26 13.63
C LEU A 116 13.14 -1.15 14.19
N GLN A 117 12.81 -0.58 15.35
CA GLN A 117 13.65 0.42 16.03
C GLN A 117 15.06 -0.09 16.36
N ASN A 118 15.18 -1.38 16.63
CA ASN A 118 16.43 -2.04 17.01
C ASN A 118 16.95 -2.96 15.91
N TYR A 119 16.56 -2.73 14.66
CA TYR A 119 16.97 -3.57 13.55
C TYR A 119 18.46 -3.34 13.25
N GLU A 120 19.26 -4.41 13.29
CA GLU A 120 20.71 -4.34 13.07
C GLU A 120 21.11 -4.36 11.58
N GLY A 121 20.16 -4.66 10.69
CA GLY A 121 20.40 -4.62 9.25
C GLY A 121 20.41 -3.18 8.72
N GLU A 122 21.16 -2.97 7.64
CA GLU A 122 21.24 -1.66 6.99
C GLU A 122 20.13 -1.48 5.95
N PHE A 123 19.62 -0.25 5.85
CA PHE A 123 18.74 0.17 4.78
C PHE A 123 19.45 1.19 3.89
N SER A 124 19.29 1.07 2.58
CA SER A 124 19.82 2.04 1.62
C SER A 124 18.78 2.36 0.55
N ASN A 125 18.93 3.51 -0.10
CA ASN A 125 18.09 3.92 -1.21
C ASN A 125 16.59 3.82 -0.87
N GLN A 126 15.83 3.09 -1.70
CA GLN A 126 14.40 2.91 -1.55
C GLN A 126 14.01 2.24 -0.22
N ASP A 127 14.81 1.30 0.29
CA ASP A 127 14.50 0.59 1.54
C ASP A 127 14.57 1.54 2.75
N ALA A 128 15.48 2.53 2.72
CA ALA A 128 15.56 3.54 3.78
C ALA A 128 14.31 4.44 3.82
N LEU A 129 13.82 4.84 2.64
CA LEU A 129 12.58 5.62 2.51
C LEU A 129 11.35 4.81 2.96
N LEU A 130 11.29 3.53 2.60
CA LEU A 130 10.18 2.66 3.01
C LEU A 130 10.22 2.35 4.51
N TYR A 131 11.40 2.20 5.09
CA TYR A 131 11.58 2.10 6.53
C TYR A 131 11.05 3.34 7.25
N GLU A 132 11.45 4.55 6.82
CA GLU A 132 10.97 5.82 7.38
C GLU A 132 9.44 5.90 7.35
N LEU A 133 8.82 5.61 6.20
CA LEU A 133 7.35 5.63 6.06
C LEU A 133 6.64 4.69 7.02
N VAL A 134 7.17 3.47 7.22
CA VAL A 134 6.60 2.49 8.16
C VAL A 134 6.77 2.96 9.60
N MET A 135 7.95 3.49 9.94
CA MET A 135 8.24 3.99 11.28
C MET A 135 7.38 5.19 11.65
N ASP A 136 7.20 6.15 10.75
CA ASP A 136 6.31 7.30 10.92
C ASP A 136 4.86 6.87 11.16
N ALA A 137 4.38 5.89 10.41
CA ALA A 137 3.02 5.37 10.58
C ALA A 137 2.84 4.67 11.93
N PHE A 138 3.86 3.95 12.42
CA PHE A 138 3.84 3.36 13.74
C PHE A 138 3.99 4.38 14.87
N ASP A 139 4.84 5.39 14.70
CA ASP A 139 5.02 6.48 15.65
C ASP A 139 3.68 7.20 15.89
N LYS A 140 3.01 7.62 14.81
CA LYS A 140 1.67 8.23 14.89
C LYS A 140 0.62 7.32 15.53
N CYS A 141 0.80 6.01 15.46
CA CYS A 141 -0.13 5.06 16.04
C CYS A 141 0.17 4.74 17.52
N PHE A 142 1.44 4.69 17.93
CA PHE A 142 1.87 4.18 19.24
C PHE A 142 2.47 5.22 20.17
N LYS A 143 2.96 6.35 19.65
CA LYS A 143 3.48 7.47 20.44
C LYS A 143 2.41 8.54 20.68
N ASP A 144 1.59 8.86 19.67
CA ASP A 144 0.52 9.85 19.82
C ASP A 144 -0.63 9.35 20.73
N GLY A 145 -0.63 8.06 21.08
CA GLY A 145 -1.50 7.49 22.13
C GLY A 145 -0.96 7.62 23.56
N LYS A 146 0.12 8.40 23.78
CA LYS A 146 0.74 8.63 25.10
C LYS A 146 0.61 10.07 25.63
N GLU A 147 -0.16 10.93 24.96
CA GLU A 147 -0.44 12.31 25.44
C GLU A 147 -1.77 12.46 26.19
N GLU A 148 -2.34 11.39 26.75
CA GLU A 148 -3.41 11.47 27.76
C GLU A 148 -3.07 10.69 29.04
#